data_AF-A0A8X7RUS9-F1
#
_entry.id   AF-A0A8X7RUS9-F1
#
_cell.length_a   1.000
_cell.length_b   1.000
_cell.length_c   1.000
_cell.angle_alpha   90.00
_cell.angle_beta   90.00
_cell.angle_gamma   90.00
#
_symmetry.space_group_name_H-M   'P 1'
#
loop_
_entity.id
_entity.type
_entity.pdbx_description
1 polymer ?
#
loop_
_entity_poly.entity_id
_entity_poly.type
_entity_poly.pdbx_seq_one_letter_code
_entity_poly.pdbx_strand_id
1 'polypeptide(L)'
;MDVLTYYIAQDRSRKGTHSSKPKVAVYDTSFPVSIISQHARLTKTAVKDRCRIKYDDATLQYFKAGPDPDDTYDHIYFPFCIDKQHWMGVCIDIPSSSVQILDCNSILRTDNQIKKDINPITVVIPHIIHSVRGAPYHNATKPFGFFRAKGIPQHPNQPDSGVVTVLLIQGHAANDIEGCAEVTPFSLPPAATHLAVLVLRDIAPV
;
A
#
# COMPACT_ATOMS: atom_id res chain seq x y z
N MET A 1 -2.46 -14.22 -1.49
CA MET A 1 -1.87 -12.89 -1.22
C MET A 1 -2.32 -12.36 0.13
N ASP A 2 -3.63 -12.21 0.36
CA ASP A 2 -4.16 -11.59 1.59
C ASP A 2 -3.68 -12.27 2.88
N VAL A 3 -3.57 -13.61 2.89
CA VAL A 3 -3.01 -14.35 4.02
C VAL A 3 -1.57 -13.94 4.33
N LEU A 4 -0.72 -13.76 3.31
CA LEU A 4 0.66 -13.30 3.50
C LEU A 4 0.67 -11.86 4.02
N THR A 5 -0.18 -11.00 3.46
CA THR A 5 -0.34 -9.61 3.89
C THR A 5 -0.76 -9.51 5.36
N TYR A 6 -1.68 -10.37 5.80
CA TYR A 6 -2.09 -10.50 7.19
C TYR A 6 -0.91 -10.82 8.11
N TYR A 7 -0.07 -11.79 7.77
CA TYR A 7 1.08 -12.13 8.61
C TYR A 7 2.09 -11.00 8.74
N ILE A 8 2.38 -10.28 7.65
CA ILE A 8 3.36 -9.21 7.74
C ILE A 8 2.82 -8.01 8.52
N ALA A 9 1.49 -7.78 8.49
CA ALA A 9 0.83 -6.80 9.35
C ALA A 9 0.95 -7.21 10.83
N GLN A 10 0.72 -8.49 11.14
CA GLN A 10 0.82 -9.03 12.50
C GLN A 10 2.25 -9.05 13.04
N ASP A 11 3.23 -9.49 12.24
CA ASP A 11 4.65 -9.48 12.59
C ASP A 11 5.11 -8.06 12.93
N ARG A 12 4.68 -7.06 12.12
CA ARG A 12 4.96 -5.65 12.40
C ARG A 12 4.31 -5.18 13.71
N SER A 13 3.03 -5.50 13.93
CA SER A 13 2.33 -5.13 15.16
C SER A 13 3.04 -5.70 16.40
N ARG A 14 3.49 -6.95 16.35
CA ARG A 14 4.24 -7.63 17.43
C ARG A 14 5.62 -7.00 17.68
N LYS A 15 6.30 -6.55 16.63
CA LYS A 15 7.61 -5.87 16.72
C LYS A 15 7.50 -4.38 17.10
N GLY A 16 6.28 -3.84 17.19
CA GLY A 16 6.02 -2.45 17.51
C GLY A 16 6.18 -2.15 19.00
N THR A 17 7.35 -1.66 19.40
CA THR A 17 7.55 -0.91 20.65
C THR A 17 8.35 0.38 20.35
N HIS A 18 7.90 1.50 20.97
CA HIS A 18 8.45 2.87 20.97
C HIS A 18 7.88 3.92 19.97
N SER A 19 7.68 5.13 20.51
CA SER A 19 6.95 6.28 19.97
C SER A 19 7.70 7.10 18.90
N SER A 20 8.77 6.57 18.31
CA SER A 20 9.62 7.30 17.35
C SER A 20 9.60 6.75 15.91
N LYS A 21 8.79 5.72 15.64
CA LYS A 21 8.67 5.12 14.30
C LYS A 21 7.42 5.63 13.58
N PRO A 22 7.44 5.74 12.24
CA PRO A 22 6.26 6.13 11.46
C PRO A 22 5.10 5.16 11.74
N LYS A 23 3.88 5.70 11.82
CA LYS A 23 2.64 4.94 11.94
C LYS A 23 2.37 4.26 10.61
N VAL A 24 2.35 2.94 10.61
CA VAL A 24 2.22 2.17 9.37
C VAL A 24 1.05 1.21 9.45
N ALA A 25 0.24 1.21 8.39
CA ALA A 25 -0.76 0.19 8.12
C ALA A 25 -0.34 -0.69 6.95
N VAL A 26 -0.79 -1.94 6.98
CA VAL A 26 -0.68 -2.88 5.86
C VAL A 26 -2.06 -3.49 5.64
N TYR A 27 -2.65 -3.26 4.47
CA TYR A 27 -3.98 -3.75 4.10
C TYR A 27 -3.92 -4.78 2.98
N ASP A 28 -4.93 -5.66 2.97
CA ASP A 28 -5.12 -6.69 1.96
C ASP A 28 -5.63 -6.13 0.61
N THR A 29 -5.94 -7.02 -0.32
CA THR A 29 -6.40 -6.63 -1.66
C THR A 29 -7.80 -6.00 -1.72
N SER A 30 -8.59 -6.07 -0.64
CA SER A 30 -9.90 -5.40 -0.58
C SER A 30 -9.78 -3.88 -0.48
N PHE A 31 -8.70 -3.40 0.14
CA PHE A 31 -8.42 -1.97 0.29
C PHE A 31 -8.33 -1.22 -1.05
N PRO A 32 -7.43 -1.58 -1.98
CA PRO A 32 -7.35 -0.87 -3.27
C PRO A 32 -8.65 -0.96 -4.07
N VAL A 33 -9.39 -2.08 -3.97
CA VAL A 33 -10.71 -2.22 -4.61
C VAL A 33 -11.70 -1.20 -4.05
N SER A 34 -11.75 -1.04 -2.72
CA SER A 34 -12.59 -0.05 -2.05
C SER A 34 -12.24 1.37 -2.51
N ILE A 35 -10.96 1.74 -2.53
CA ILE A 35 -10.52 3.07 -2.95
C ILE A 35 -10.85 3.34 -4.42
N ILE A 36 -10.53 2.41 -5.33
CA ILE A 36 -10.78 2.56 -6.77
C ILE A 36 -12.27 2.72 -7.06
N SER A 37 -13.15 2.03 -6.31
CA SER A 37 -14.61 2.11 -6.49
C SER A 37 -15.15 3.55 -6.33
N GLN A 38 -14.47 4.40 -5.56
CA GLN A 38 -14.86 5.79 -5.31
C GLN A 38 -14.51 6.73 -6.46
N HIS A 39 -13.60 6.34 -7.36
CA HIS A 39 -13.04 7.22 -8.38
C HIS A 39 -14.09 7.73 -9.37
N ALA A 40 -15.00 6.87 -9.84
CA ALA A 40 -16.03 7.26 -10.78
C ALA A 40 -16.99 8.31 -10.18
N ARG A 41 -17.36 8.14 -8.91
CA ARG A 41 -18.21 9.10 -8.18
C ARG A 41 -17.52 10.46 -8.03
N LEU A 42 -16.24 10.44 -7.66
CA LEU A 42 -15.44 11.65 -7.47
C LEU A 42 -15.24 12.43 -8.78
N THR A 43 -14.86 11.75 -9.86
CA THR A 43 -14.55 12.38 -11.15
C THR A 43 -15.77 12.94 -11.87
N LYS A 44 -16.94 12.28 -11.72
CA LYS A 44 -18.23 12.78 -12.24
C LYS A 44 -18.79 13.95 -11.43
N THR A 45 -18.32 14.17 -10.21
CA THR A 45 -18.74 15.30 -9.38
C THR A 45 -17.97 16.55 -9.76
N ALA A 46 -18.70 17.66 -9.95
CA ALA A 46 -18.11 18.97 -10.24
C ALA A 46 -17.10 19.36 -9.15
N VAL A 47 -15.98 19.97 -9.53
CA VAL A 47 -14.86 20.25 -8.61
C VAL A 47 -15.33 20.99 -7.34
N LYS A 48 -16.20 22.00 -7.51
CA LYS A 48 -16.78 22.79 -6.41
C LYS A 48 -17.62 21.97 -5.41
N ASP A 49 -18.13 20.82 -5.83
CA ASP A 49 -19.01 19.96 -5.05
C ASP A 49 -18.28 18.73 -4.47
N ARG A 50 -17.01 18.48 -4.85
CA ARG A 50 -16.25 17.32 -4.37
C ARG A 50 -16.00 17.32 -2.87
N CYS A 51 -15.94 18.50 -2.24
CA CYS A 51 -15.83 18.62 -0.78
C CYS A 51 -17.09 18.16 -0.04
N ARG A 52 -18.22 18.00 -0.73
CA ARG A 52 -19.51 17.55 -0.18
C ARG A 52 -19.68 16.03 -0.28
N ILE A 53 -18.76 15.33 -0.94
CA ILE A 53 -18.81 13.87 -1.05
C ILE A 53 -18.59 13.27 0.34
N LYS A 54 -19.52 12.38 0.73
CA LYS A 54 -19.40 11.60 1.97
C LYS A 54 -18.87 10.21 1.64
N TYR A 55 -17.91 9.75 2.43
CA TYR A 55 -17.43 8.37 2.42
C TYR A 55 -18.02 7.63 3.60
N ASP A 56 -18.27 6.33 3.44
CA ASP A 56 -18.75 5.48 4.53
C ASP A 56 -17.66 5.25 5.59
N ASP A 57 -18.09 4.90 6.80
CA ASP A 57 -17.18 4.71 7.95
C ASP A 57 -16.14 3.61 7.70
N ALA A 58 -16.50 2.55 6.96
CA ALA A 58 -15.58 1.47 6.62
C ALA A 58 -14.42 1.98 5.75
N THR A 59 -14.70 2.85 4.77
CA THR A 59 -13.70 3.52 3.94
C THR A 59 -12.84 4.48 4.75
N LEU A 60 -13.44 5.26 5.66
CA LEU A 60 -12.72 6.21 6.51
C LEU A 60 -11.80 5.51 7.51
N GLN A 61 -12.19 4.32 8.00
CA GLN A 61 -11.43 3.55 8.98
C GLN A 61 -10.02 3.17 8.49
N TYR A 62 -9.83 3.00 7.18
CA TYR A 62 -8.50 2.68 6.62
C TYR A 62 -7.45 3.78 6.83
N PHE A 63 -7.86 5.00 7.16
CA PHE A 63 -6.94 6.14 7.30
C PHE A 63 -6.77 6.60 8.74
N LYS A 64 -7.49 5.99 9.69
CA LYS A 64 -7.42 6.30 11.12
C LYS A 64 -6.45 5.33 11.81
N ALA A 65 -5.38 5.86 12.37
CA ALA A 65 -4.43 5.10 13.19
C ALA A 65 -4.85 5.02 14.67
N GLY A 66 -5.76 5.90 15.11
CA GLY A 66 -6.32 5.89 16.45
C GLY A 66 -7.68 6.59 16.54
N PRO A 67 -8.18 6.85 17.77
CA PRO A 67 -9.49 7.46 17.99
C PRO A 67 -9.54 8.96 17.68
N ASP A 68 -8.39 9.63 17.64
CA ASP A 68 -8.27 11.06 17.36
C ASP A 68 -8.31 11.32 15.83
N PRO A 69 -9.11 12.28 15.32
CA PRO A 69 -9.11 12.67 13.90
C PRO A 69 -7.74 13.05 13.31
N ASP A 70 -6.82 13.56 14.14
CA ASP A 70 -5.45 13.90 13.72
C ASP A 70 -4.51 12.68 13.72
N ASP A 71 -4.94 11.57 14.31
CA ASP A 71 -4.20 10.32 14.37
C ASP A 71 -4.39 9.49 13.10
N THR A 72 -3.67 9.86 12.04
CA THR A 72 -3.61 9.14 10.77
C THR A 72 -2.32 8.33 10.63
N TYR A 73 -2.32 7.33 9.76
CA TYR A 73 -1.08 6.65 9.36
C TYR A 73 -0.15 7.59 8.60
N ASP A 74 1.16 7.33 8.68
CA ASP A 74 2.19 7.96 7.84
C ASP A 74 2.35 7.19 6.53
N HIS A 75 2.40 5.86 6.63
CA HIS A 75 2.48 4.98 5.46
C HIS A 75 1.38 3.91 5.47
N ILE A 76 0.74 3.72 4.32
CA ILE A 76 -0.23 2.63 4.12
C ILE A 76 0.29 1.76 2.98
N TYR A 77 0.52 0.48 3.26
CA TYR A 77 0.97 -0.49 2.28
C TYR A 77 -0.15 -1.43 1.87
N PHE A 78 -0.15 -1.85 0.61
CA PHE A 78 -1.01 -2.92 0.12
C PHE A 78 -0.40 -3.55 -1.13
N PRO A 79 -0.73 -4.81 -1.42
CA PRO A 79 -0.36 -5.43 -2.68
C PRO A 79 -1.33 -5.07 -3.80
N PHE A 80 -0.82 -4.92 -5.01
CA PHE A 80 -1.61 -4.63 -6.20
C PHE A 80 -1.23 -5.59 -7.33
N CYS A 81 -2.23 -6.25 -7.92
CA CYS A 81 -2.02 -7.18 -9.03
C CYS A 81 -2.42 -6.51 -10.35
N ILE A 82 -1.44 -6.27 -11.23
CA ILE A 82 -1.70 -5.77 -12.57
C ILE A 82 -2.01 -6.95 -13.50
N ASP A 83 -3.08 -6.80 -14.28
CA ASP A 83 -3.54 -7.76 -15.29
C ASP A 83 -3.73 -9.19 -14.77
N LYS A 84 -3.98 -9.35 -13.46
CA LYS A 84 -4.08 -10.65 -12.77
C LYS A 84 -2.83 -11.52 -12.93
N GLN A 85 -1.68 -10.89 -13.17
CA GLN A 85 -0.47 -11.56 -13.63
C GLN A 85 0.78 -11.18 -12.83
N HIS A 86 0.93 -9.90 -12.47
CA HIS A 86 2.12 -9.41 -11.79
C HIS A 86 1.74 -8.68 -10.51
N TRP A 87 2.32 -9.11 -9.39
CA TRP A 87 2.14 -8.44 -8.11
C TRP A 87 3.20 -7.37 -7.90
N MET A 88 2.78 -6.25 -7.33
CA MET A 88 3.65 -5.17 -6.89
C MET A 88 3.21 -4.67 -5.51
N GLY A 89 4.15 -4.13 -4.75
CA GLY A 89 3.83 -3.42 -3.52
C GLY A 89 3.46 -1.98 -3.84
N VAL A 90 2.53 -1.42 -3.08
CA VAL A 90 2.20 0.01 -3.14
C VAL A 90 2.34 0.60 -1.75
N CYS A 91 3.04 1.73 -1.65
CA CYS A 91 3.14 2.55 -0.45
C CYS A 91 2.44 3.89 -0.70
N ILE A 92 1.44 4.21 0.10
CA ILE A 92 0.90 5.58 0.20
C ILE A 92 1.69 6.27 1.29
N ASP A 93 2.48 7.27 0.92
CA ASP A 93 3.21 8.15 1.82
C ASP A 93 2.38 9.44 2.00
N ILE A 94 1.69 9.50 3.13
CA ILE A 94 0.77 10.60 3.46
C ILE A 94 1.54 11.90 3.71
N PRO A 95 2.62 11.94 4.52
CA PRO A 95 3.45 13.14 4.70
C PRO A 95 3.96 13.75 3.38
N SER A 96 4.46 12.91 2.47
CA SER A 96 4.99 13.38 1.18
C SER A 96 3.91 13.56 0.10
N SER A 97 2.64 13.25 0.40
CA SER A 97 1.53 13.26 -0.56
C SER A 97 1.88 12.47 -1.83
N SER A 98 2.39 11.25 -1.67
CA SER A 98 2.88 10.42 -2.77
C SER A 98 2.44 8.96 -2.69
N VAL A 99 2.42 8.30 -3.84
CA VAL A 99 2.21 6.86 -3.99
C VAL A 99 3.44 6.29 -4.68
N GLN A 100 4.12 5.38 -3.98
CA GLN A 100 5.33 4.72 -4.44
C GLN A 100 5.03 3.27 -4.81
N ILE A 101 5.55 2.82 -5.94
CA ILE A 101 5.40 1.45 -6.45
C ILE A 101 6.69 0.67 -6.21
N LEU A 102 6.55 -0.45 -5.49
CA LEU A 102 7.60 -1.42 -5.22
C LEU A 102 7.48 -2.56 -6.25
N ASP A 103 8.26 -2.48 -7.31
CA ASP A 103 8.15 -3.36 -8.47
C ASP A 103 9.45 -4.13 -8.71
N CYS A 104 9.37 -5.46 -8.63
CA CYS A 104 10.48 -6.35 -8.89
C CYS A 104 10.65 -6.72 -10.37
N ASN A 105 9.76 -6.31 -11.28
CA ASN A 105 9.91 -6.63 -12.70
C ASN A 105 9.47 -5.45 -13.59
N SER A 106 10.36 -4.45 -13.65
CA SER A 106 10.11 -3.19 -14.37
C SER A 106 9.97 -3.33 -15.89
N ILE A 107 10.40 -4.46 -16.47
CA ILE A 107 10.33 -4.72 -17.91
C ILE A 107 8.89 -5.02 -18.37
N LEU A 108 8.04 -5.57 -17.49
CA LEU A 108 6.67 -5.97 -17.87
C LEU A 108 5.75 -4.79 -18.22
N ARG A 109 5.94 -3.66 -17.55
CA ARG A 109 5.07 -2.48 -17.67
C ARG A 109 5.86 -1.19 -17.54
N THR A 110 5.63 -0.27 -18.45
CA THR A 110 6.16 1.09 -18.39
C THR A 110 5.46 1.92 -17.30
N ASP A 111 6.10 2.99 -16.83
CA ASP A 111 5.52 3.90 -15.82
C ASP A 111 4.17 4.46 -16.25
N ASN A 112 4.01 4.77 -17.53
CA ASN A 112 2.76 5.26 -18.06
C ASN A 112 1.63 4.23 -18.01
N GLN A 113 1.94 2.93 -18.12
CA GLN A 113 0.94 1.87 -17.98
C GLN A 113 0.52 1.73 -16.51
N ILE A 114 1.48 1.59 -15.60
CA ILE A 114 1.18 1.46 -14.16
C ILE A 114 0.42 2.70 -13.65
N LYS A 115 0.84 3.90 -14.08
CA LYS A 115 0.19 5.14 -13.68
C LYS A 115 -1.29 5.17 -14.05
N LYS A 116 -1.72 4.54 -15.17
CA LYS A 116 -3.15 4.48 -15.52
C LYS A 116 -3.95 3.67 -14.50
N ASP A 117 -3.40 2.55 -14.03
CA ASP A 117 -4.06 1.67 -13.06
C ASP A 117 -4.05 2.26 -11.64
N ILE A 118 -3.00 3.02 -11.30
CA ILE A 118 -2.81 3.64 -9.98
C ILE A 118 -3.47 5.02 -9.88
N ASN A 119 -3.72 5.72 -10.99
CA ASN A 119 -4.32 7.06 -10.98
C ASN A 119 -5.63 7.17 -10.20
N PRO A 120 -6.57 6.19 -10.25
CA PRO A 120 -7.76 6.22 -9.41
C PRO A 120 -7.44 6.36 -7.92
N ILE A 121 -6.38 5.70 -7.45
CA ILE A 121 -5.92 5.72 -6.06
C ILE A 121 -5.32 7.09 -5.72
N THR A 122 -4.41 7.62 -6.56
CA THR A 122 -3.74 8.92 -6.31
C THR A 122 -4.72 10.08 -6.28
N VAL A 123 -5.80 10.01 -7.05
CA VAL A 123 -6.85 11.02 -7.12
C VAL A 123 -7.81 10.93 -5.93
N VAL A 124 -8.17 9.72 -5.48
CA VAL A 124 -9.20 9.53 -4.44
C VAL A 124 -8.68 9.75 -3.02
N ILE A 125 -7.49 9.24 -2.71
CA ILE A 125 -6.93 9.27 -1.34
C ILE A 125 -6.95 10.66 -0.68
N PRO A 126 -6.50 11.75 -1.35
CA PRO A 126 -6.50 13.08 -0.76
C PRO A 126 -7.88 13.52 -0.27
N HIS A 127 -8.94 13.15 -1.00
CA HIS A 127 -10.31 13.49 -0.64
C HIS A 127 -10.80 12.70 0.58
N ILE A 128 -10.43 11.41 0.69
CA ILE A 128 -10.80 10.60 1.86
C ILE A 128 -10.06 11.10 3.11
N ILE A 129 -8.75 11.36 3.01
CA ILE A 129 -7.96 11.90 4.13
C ILE A 129 -8.52 13.25 4.59
N HIS A 130 -8.91 14.12 3.64
CA HIS A 130 -9.56 15.38 3.97
C HIS A 130 -10.87 15.18 4.74
N SER A 131 -11.68 14.18 4.38
CA SER A 131 -12.89 13.81 5.14
C SER A 131 -12.59 13.25 6.53
N VAL A 132 -11.44 12.59 6.74
CA VAL A 132 -11.03 12.09 8.06
C VAL A 132 -10.56 13.23 8.98
N ARG A 133 -9.73 14.14 8.46
CA ARG A 133 -9.08 15.21 9.26
C ARG A 133 -9.95 16.45 9.49
N GLY A 134 -10.91 16.74 8.61
CA GLY A 134 -11.90 17.81 8.81
C GLY A 134 -11.34 19.23 8.99
N ALA A 135 -10.78 19.86 7.94
CA ALA A 135 -10.50 21.32 7.86
C ALA A 135 -9.94 21.71 6.47
N PRO A 136 -10.07 22.98 6.02
CA PRO A 136 -9.70 23.40 4.66
C PRO A 136 -8.20 23.65 4.55
N TYR A 137 -7.40 22.60 4.35
CA TYR A 137 -6.04 22.78 3.87
C TYR A 137 -6.10 23.27 2.42
N HIS A 138 -5.42 24.37 2.10
CA HIS A 138 -5.22 24.76 0.71
C HIS A 138 -4.55 23.58 -0.02
N ASN A 139 -5.15 23.11 -1.11
CA ASN A 139 -4.70 21.95 -1.89
C ASN A 139 -4.86 20.57 -1.22
N ALA A 140 -5.64 20.42 -0.14
CA ALA A 140 -5.88 19.14 0.55
C ALA A 140 -6.34 17.98 -0.37
N THR A 141 -6.90 18.33 -1.52
CA THR A 141 -7.50 17.41 -2.48
C THR A 141 -6.72 17.27 -3.78
N LYS A 142 -5.49 17.81 -3.86
CA LYS A 142 -4.62 17.59 -5.02
C LYS A 142 -4.24 16.11 -5.11
N PRO A 143 -4.26 15.50 -6.31
CA PRO A 143 -3.81 14.13 -6.49
C PRO A 143 -2.40 13.93 -5.96
N PHE A 144 -2.16 12.81 -5.27
CA PHE A 144 -0.83 12.44 -4.81
C PHE A 144 0.12 12.21 -5.99
N GLY A 145 1.41 12.48 -5.78
CA GLY A 145 2.46 12.17 -6.74
C GLY A 145 2.56 10.66 -6.98
N PHE A 146 2.95 10.24 -8.18
CA PHE A 146 3.21 8.84 -8.53
C PHE A 146 4.70 8.63 -8.78
N PHE A 147 5.28 7.62 -8.15
CA PHE A 147 6.68 7.25 -8.32
C PHE A 147 6.84 5.74 -8.37
N ARG A 148 7.61 5.21 -9.33
CA ARG A 148 8.14 3.85 -9.23
C ARG A 148 9.48 3.91 -8.52
N ALA A 149 9.62 3.15 -7.43
CA ALA A 149 10.84 3.11 -6.64
C ALA A 149 12.02 2.59 -7.48
N LYS A 150 13.19 3.20 -7.29
CA LYS A 150 14.46 2.76 -7.89
C LYS A 150 15.27 1.98 -6.85
N GLY A 151 16.23 1.18 -7.31
CA GLY A 151 17.11 0.40 -6.42
C GLY A 151 16.49 -0.92 -5.93
N ILE A 152 15.29 -1.28 -6.38
CA ILE A 152 14.68 -2.58 -6.09
C ILE A 152 15.35 -3.67 -6.94
N PRO A 153 15.88 -4.75 -6.32
CA PRO A 153 16.40 -5.90 -7.05
C PRO A 153 15.35 -6.47 -8.02
N GLN A 154 15.77 -6.73 -9.26
CA GLN A 154 14.86 -7.23 -10.29
C GLN A 154 14.76 -8.76 -10.25
N HIS A 155 13.54 -9.28 -10.28
CA HIS A 155 13.14 -10.67 -10.23
C HIS A 155 12.20 -10.96 -11.39
N PRO A 156 12.72 -11.41 -12.55
CA PRO A 156 11.90 -11.59 -13.74
C PRO A 156 10.99 -12.82 -13.69
N ASN A 157 11.18 -13.72 -12.71
CA ASN A 157 10.36 -14.92 -12.56
C ASN A 157 8.96 -14.56 -12.04
N GLN A 158 7.99 -14.48 -12.94
CA GLN A 158 6.65 -13.98 -12.65
C GLN A 158 5.89 -14.71 -11.52
N PRO A 159 5.97 -16.05 -11.38
CA PRO A 159 5.35 -16.77 -10.27
C PRO A 159 5.83 -16.29 -8.89
N ASP A 160 7.05 -15.77 -8.79
CA ASP A 160 7.62 -15.30 -7.53
C ASP A 160 7.13 -13.90 -7.14
N SER A 161 6.54 -13.14 -8.07
CA SER A 161 6.16 -11.73 -7.87
C SER A 161 5.31 -11.51 -6.62
N GLY A 162 4.43 -12.46 -6.27
CA GLY A 162 3.61 -12.40 -5.07
C GLY A 162 4.44 -12.40 -3.79
N VAL A 163 5.38 -13.36 -3.65
CA VAL A 163 6.24 -13.47 -2.47
C VAL A 163 7.22 -12.29 -2.41
N VAL A 164 7.84 -11.93 -3.53
CA VAL A 164 8.76 -10.79 -3.61
C VAL A 164 8.04 -9.50 -3.20
N THR A 165 6.80 -9.29 -3.65
CA THR A 165 5.98 -8.12 -3.26
C THR A 165 5.79 -8.03 -1.74
N VAL A 166 5.46 -9.14 -1.07
CA VAL A 166 5.28 -9.18 0.39
C VAL A 166 6.58 -8.80 1.10
N LEU A 167 7.70 -9.35 0.65
CA LEU A 167 9.02 -9.06 1.22
C LEU A 167 9.45 -7.62 0.98
N LEU A 168 9.16 -7.05 -0.20
CA LEU A 168 9.41 -5.65 -0.49
C LEU A 168 8.58 -4.73 0.41
N ILE A 169 7.30 -5.02 0.65
CA ILE A 169 6.48 -4.26 1.61
C ILE A 169 7.10 -4.34 3.02
N GLN A 170 7.51 -5.52 3.48
CA GLN A 170 8.16 -5.69 4.78
C GLN A 170 9.46 -4.88 4.89
N GLY A 171 10.33 -5.00 3.89
CA GLY A 171 11.61 -4.30 3.81
C GLY A 171 11.42 -2.78 3.82
N HIS A 172 10.56 -2.28 2.92
CA HIS A 172 10.25 -0.85 2.82
C HIS A 172 9.68 -0.28 4.12
N ALA A 173 8.76 -1.01 4.74
CA ALA A 173 8.18 -0.57 5.99
C ALA A 173 9.19 -0.60 7.16
N ALA A 174 10.26 -1.39 7.07
CA ALA A 174 11.29 -1.51 8.09
C ALA A 174 12.42 -0.48 7.94
N ASN A 175 12.91 -0.28 6.71
CA ASN A 175 14.05 0.59 6.44
C ASN A 175 14.00 1.22 5.03
N ASP A 176 12.80 1.61 4.56
CA ASP A 176 12.59 2.26 3.27
C ASP A 176 13.23 1.47 2.09
N ILE A 177 13.67 2.14 1.02
CA ILE A 177 14.35 1.53 -0.12
C ILE A 177 15.55 0.66 0.28
N GLU A 178 16.29 1.00 1.33
CA GLU A 178 17.41 0.19 1.82
C GLU A 178 16.93 -1.19 2.29
N GLY A 179 15.78 -1.26 2.97
CA GLY A 179 15.17 -2.52 3.37
C GLY A 179 14.69 -3.37 2.18
N CYS A 180 14.40 -2.75 1.03
CA CYS A 180 14.08 -3.47 -0.21
C CYS A 180 15.31 -4.09 -0.89
N ALA A 181 16.49 -3.49 -0.73
CA ALA A 181 17.73 -3.96 -1.35
C ALA A 181 18.13 -5.37 -0.90
N GLU A 182 17.71 -5.77 0.30
CA GLU A 182 17.96 -7.09 0.88
C GLU A 182 17.10 -8.22 0.27
N VAL A 183 16.08 -7.88 -0.53
CA VAL A 183 15.19 -8.85 -1.21
C VAL A 183 15.83 -9.30 -2.51
N THR A 184 16.87 -10.12 -2.41
CA THR A 184 17.66 -10.63 -3.54
C THR A 184 17.22 -12.05 -3.93
N PRO A 185 17.56 -12.54 -5.14
CA PRO A 185 17.27 -13.92 -5.53
C PRO A 185 17.84 -14.96 -4.56
N PHE A 186 18.92 -14.61 -3.83
CA PHE A 186 19.56 -15.50 -2.86
C PHE A 186 18.81 -15.56 -1.52
N SER A 187 18.23 -14.44 -1.08
CA SER A 187 17.45 -14.39 0.18
C SER A 187 16.00 -14.86 0.00
N LEU A 188 15.51 -14.97 -1.25
CA LEU A 188 14.13 -15.31 -1.54
C LEU A 188 13.72 -16.74 -1.08
N PRO A 189 14.45 -17.84 -1.39
CA PRO A 189 14.02 -19.17 -0.98
C PRO A 189 13.83 -19.37 0.54
N PRO A 190 14.76 -18.96 1.42
CA PRO A 190 14.56 -19.09 2.86
C PRO A 190 13.42 -18.19 3.37
N ALA A 191 13.28 -16.97 2.82
CA ALA A 191 12.20 -16.06 3.19
C ALA A 191 10.81 -16.61 2.77
N ALA A 192 10.70 -17.17 1.57
CA ALA A 192 9.50 -17.83 1.08
C ALA A 192 9.13 -19.04 1.95
N THR A 193 10.13 -19.84 2.35
CA THR A 193 9.93 -20.98 3.25
C THR A 193 9.40 -20.51 4.62
N HIS A 194 9.98 -19.44 5.17
CA HIS A 194 9.52 -18.88 6.43
C HIS A 194 8.05 -18.41 6.34
N LEU A 195 7.69 -17.66 5.30
CA LEU A 195 6.31 -17.23 5.06
C LEU A 195 5.36 -18.42 4.90
N ALA A 196 5.76 -19.47 4.17
CA ALA A 196 4.96 -20.68 4.03
C ALA A 196 4.71 -21.39 5.37
N VAL A 197 5.72 -21.45 6.25
CA VAL A 197 5.56 -22.01 7.60
C VAL A 197 4.58 -21.19 8.43
N LEU A 198 4.62 -19.86 8.34
CA LEU A 198 3.66 -18.99 9.04
C LEU A 198 2.23 -19.31 8.58
N VAL A 199 2.01 -19.42 7.27
CA VAL A 199 0.72 -19.77 6.67
C VAL A 199 0.22 -21.14 7.11
N LEU A 200 1.08 -22.15 7.08
CA LEU A 200 0.70 -23.51 7.45
C LEU A 200 0.30 -23.63 8.92
N ARG A 201 0.94 -22.85 9.81
CA ARG A 201 0.65 -22.88 11.26
C ARG A 201 -0.74 -22.38 11.63
N ASP A 202 -1.38 -21.49 10.85
CA ASP A 202 -2.77 -21.11 11.14
C ASP A 202 -3.79 -22.03 10.46
N ILE A 203 -3.43 -22.67 9.33
CA ILE A 203 -4.37 -23.53 8.59
C ILE A 203 -4.44 -24.93 9.21
N ALA A 204 -3.36 -25.39 9.85
CA ALA A 204 -3.34 -26.61 10.62
C ALA A 204 -3.43 -26.28 12.12
N PRO A 205 -4.62 -26.39 12.76
CA PRO A 205 -4.69 -26.32 14.21
C PRO A 205 -3.89 -27.50 14.78
N VAL A 206 -2.89 -27.20 15.59
CA VAL A 206 -2.21 -28.18 16.45
C VAL A 206 -3.14 -28.58 17.59
#